data_AF-D8UCP1-F1
#
_entry.id   AF-D8UCP1-F1
#
_cell.length_a   1.000
_cell.length_b   1.000
_cell.length_c   1.000
_cell.angle_alpha   90.00
_cell.angle_beta   90.00
_cell.angle_gamma   90.00
#
_symmetry.space_group_name_H-M   'P 1'
#
loop_
_entity.id
_entity.type
_entity.pdbx_description
1 polymer ?
#
loop_
_entity_poly.entity_id
_entity_poly.type
_entity_poly.pdbx_seq_one_letter_code
_entity_poly.pdbx_strand_id
1 'polypeptide(L)'
;MGTNLVYFLHVPRTAGRTFQSCLLRMGVHPALRCPKAYDHLRITNMSQPNCYLLSSHDDFSVVSMLPPDVAVITQLRDPVDRFLSAYEFAVEVASRTLRRPKNFRKRVGRIATEDVWPWSYLVPFFAEDLKAKVPAAQAKVLPPGGVWAEMEDGDRRYFFNKATNETRDALTEAEAAQGMLPLLDPYDNELVLSLKDFANHPIASELLHNGASFQVLGITNYSHWGDAGGFRACLLRYEHLRDRLLEVAKKRVQRFTHVGTTDRLYESAASALVSLGFTVDSPAYSGGDEDVAGRGGTRRRAAEAAMAKAKAAAGGDGSGNGWVPAAGQPVNGEAAARLQLLAKLVREARRRLQNAQIELVNAQKSNSDPGLVAMLRNRVDSARNELIDAQENLASVREMLPADLGGAGGSQQQQQQQEFDLDDSAVASQAARRRRLLQDDTASSASSASSTSQQHQEDGGSVGDLDSAQAEDRAGQMRKLISRVTFPKVDAFGYELDPKYKEIRNSNVGMEFVRCANAAQERSTSRRGQSLSVLSTADGRKVVFSKAARKRIPKEVIDLIRSYNTMDTPLHQLGLSLLDKRIAEQKADQLYEDLPQAQARRSHPRQDTQVKADKSSGGDELR
;
A
#
# COMPACT_ATOMS: atom_id res chain seq x y z
N MET A 1 27.21 9.90 6.91
CA MET A 1 26.26 9.40 7.93
C MET A 1 25.26 8.56 7.18
N GLY A 2 25.02 7.30 7.60
CA GLY A 2 24.03 6.45 6.96
C GLY A 2 22.62 6.97 7.23
N THR A 3 21.70 6.81 6.28
CA THR A 3 20.31 7.21 6.46
C THR A 3 19.50 6.04 7.02
N ASN A 4 18.86 6.27 8.16
CA ASN A 4 18.06 5.25 8.84
C ASN A 4 16.68 5.05 8.19
N LEU A 5 16.58 5.12 6.86
CA LEU A 5 15.29 5.03 6.17
C LEU A 5 14.87 3.57 6.00
N VAL A 6 13.69 3.24 6.54
CA VAL A 6 12.95 2.00 6.30
C VAL A 6 11.87 2.27 5.26
N TYR A 7 11.94 1.58 4.13
CA TYR A 7 10.91 1.62 3.09
C TYR A 7 10.09 0.33 3.08
N PHE A 8 8.80 0.43 3.42
CA PHE A 8 7.85 -0.66 3.23
C PHE A 8 7.28 -0.64 1.81
N LEU A 9 7.86 -1.50 0.95
CA LEU A 9 7.38 -1.81 -0.40
C LEU A 9 6.07 -2.58 -0.30
N HIS A 10 4.93 -1.88 -0.45
CA HIS A 10 3.62 -2.47 -0.22
C HIS A 10 3.04 -3.13 -1.49
N VAL A 11 3.29 -4.44 -1.63
CA VAL A 11 2.55 -5.26 -2.60
C VAL A 11 1.06 -5.28 -2.24
N PRO A 12 0.13 -5.01 -3.19
CA PRO A 12 -1.30 -5.04 -2.92
C PRO A 12 -1.81 -6.42 -2.48
N ARG A 13 -2.80 -6.44 -1.58
CA ARG A 13 -3.48 -7.66 -1.04
C ARG A 13 -2.60 -8.66 -0.26
N THR A 14 -1.37 -8.30 0.11
CA THR A 14 -0.48 -9.08 0.99
C THR A 14 -0.58 -8.67 2.47
N ALA A 15 -1.79 -8.40 2.95
CA ALA A 15 -2.08 -7.84 4.29
C ALA A 15 -1.34 -6.52 4.65
N GLY A 16 -0.66 -5.86 3.70
CA GLY A 16 0.16 -4.68 3.99
C GLY A 16 -0.56 -3.47 4.59
N ARG A 17 -1.90 -3.34 4.50
CA ARG A 17 -2.65 -2.37 5.32
C ARG A 17 -2.59 -2.71 6.82
N THR A 18 -2.75 -3.98 7.17
CA THR A 18 -2.58 -4.45 8.55
C THR A 18 -1.12 -4.31 8.96
N PHE A 19 -0.17 -4.71 8.13
CA PHE A 19 1.25 -4.59 8.44
C PHE A 19 1.68 -3.12 8.66
N GLN A 20 1.32 -2.22 7.74
CA GLN A 20 1.64 -0.80 7.83
C GLN A 20 0.93 -0.12 9.01
N SER A 21 -0.39 -0.30 9.16
CA SER A 21 -1.16 0.42 10.17
C SER A 21 -1.13 -0.21 11.56
N CYS A 22 -1.02 -1.54 11.66
CA CYS A 22 -1.02 -2.26 12.92
C CYS A 22 0.38 -2.64 13.42
N LEU A 23 1.42 -2.69 12.58
CA LEU A 23 2.80 -2.94 13.03
C LEU A 23 3.64 -1.68 12.91
N LEU A 24 4.00 -1.29 11.67
CA LEU A 24 5.03 -0.29 11.42
C LEU A 24 4.66 1.08 11.99
N ARG A 25 3.41 1.54 11.79
CA ARG A 25 2.94 2.79 12.39
C ARG A 25 2.91 2.75 13.91
N MET A 26 2.54 1.63 14.53
CA MET A 26 2.42 1.59 15.99
C MET A 26 3.76 1.35 16.69
N GLY A 27 4.72 0.63 16.08
CA GLY A 27 6.08 0.52 16.62
C GLY A 27 6.94 1.78 16.42
N VAL A 28 6.67 2.59 15.40
CA VAL A 28 7.46 3.80 15.10
C VAL A 28 6.83 5.06 15.69
N HIS A 29 7.62 5.81 16.47
CA HIS A 29 7.23 7.09 17.07
C HIS A 29 6.72 8.10 16.01
N PRO A 30 5.65 8.88 16.26
CA PRO A 30 5.01 9.70 15.22
C PRO A 30 5.92 10.68 14.47
N ALA A 31 6.88 11.30 15.17
CA ALA A 31 7.82 12.28 14.60
C ALA A 31 8.89 11.66 13.68
N LEU A 32 8.96 10.32 13.60
CA LEU A 32 9.88 9.58 12.73
C LEU A 32 9.19 9.03 11.46
N ARG A 33 7.88 9.20 11.32
CA ARG A 33 7.11 8.70 10.16
C ARG A 33 7.17 9.73 9.04
N CYS A 34 7.42 9.31 7.81
CA CYS A 34 7.40 10.23 6.66
C CYS A 34 5.99 10.88 6.49
N PRO A 35 5.92 12.12 5.96
CA PRO A 35 4.67 12.71 5.49
C PRO A 35 3.94 11.81 4.48
N LYS A 36 2.63 12.02 4.31
CA LYS A 36 1.74 11.19 3.44
C LYS A 36 2.40 10.76 2.12
N ALA A 37 2.79 9.48 2.09
CA ALA A 37 3.30 8.76 0.93
C ALA A 37 2.46 7.52 0.58
N TYR A 38 1.50 7.12 1.43
CA TYR A 38 0.77 5.86 1.26
C TYR A 38 -0.14 5.83 0.00
N ASP A 39 -0.51 7.00 -0.52
CA ASP A 39 -1.08 7.18 -1.85
C ASP A 39 0.00 7.15 -2.94
N HIS A 40 0.87 8.16 -2.94
CA HIS A 40 1.88 8.42 -3.96
C HIS A 40 3.12 9.04 -3.29
N LEU A 41 4.33 8.69 -3.74
CA LEU A 41 5.53 9.38 -3.26
C LEU A 41 5.51 10.87 -3.62
N ARG A 42 5.66 11.73 -2.60
CA ARG A 42 5.82 13.19 -2.78
C ARG A 42 7.29 13.54 -2.58
N ILE A 43 8.10 13.15 -3.57
CA ILE A 43 9.57 13.22 -3.57
C ILE A 43 10.08 14.61 -3.13
N THR A 44 9.39 15.68 -3.54
CA THR A 44 9.71 17.09 -3.20
C THR A 44 9.70 17.46 -1.72
N ASN A 45 9.36 16.54 -0.81
CA ASN A 45 9.45 16.74 0.63
C ASN A 45 10.30 15.67 1.35
N MET A 46 11.09 14.88 0.60
CA MET A 46 12.09 13.96 1.17
C MET A 46 13.37 14.67 1.65
N SER A 47 13.48 15.98 1.41
CA SER A 47 14.50 16.86 1.98
C SER A 47 14.31 17.15 3.47
N GLN A 48 13.23 16.65 4.10
CA GLN A 48 13.10 16.67 5.55
C GLN A 48 14.17 15.74 6.16
N PRO A 49 15.05 16.23 7.05
CA PRO A 49 15.99 15.36 7.74
C PRO A 49 15.24 14.25 8.51
N ASN A 50 15.92 13.15 8.79
CA ASN A 50 15.50 12.08 9.71
C ASN A 50 14.04 11.54 9.60
N CYS A 51 13.46 11.42 8.39
CA CYS A 51 12.39 10.44 8.21
C CYS A 51 12.96 9.00 8.36
N TYR A 52 12.36 8.21 9.26
CA TYR A 52 12.67 6.80 9.44
C TYR A 52 11.72 5.89 8.65
N LEU A 53 10.40 6.08 8.74
CA LEU A 53 9.42 5.15 8.15
C LEU A 53 8.72 5.74 6.93
N LEU A 54 9.05 5.19 5.75
CA LEU A 54 8.36 5.44 4.49
C LEU A 54 7.50 4.22 4.10
N SER A 55 6.30 4.47 3.59
CA SER A 55 5.45 3.43 3.01
C SER A 55 4.56 4.01 1.92
N SER A 56 4.53 3.34 0.76
CA SER A 56 3.71 3.69 -0.39
C SER A 56 3.29 2.44 -1.17
N HIS A 57 2.35 2.60 -2.11
CA HIS A 57 2.01 1.58 -3.11
C HIS A 57 2.86 1.70 -4.39
N ASP A 58 3.82 2.64 -4.41
CA ASP A 58 4.83 2.67 -5.47
C ASP A 58 5.62 1.35 -5.47
N ASP A 59 6.20 1.02 -6.61
CA ASP A 59 7.06 -0.14 -6.74
C ASP A 59 8.53 0.18 -6.46
N PHE A 60 9.40 -0.84 -6.55
CA PHE A 60 10.82 -0.72 -6.23
C PHE A 60 11.57 0.34 -7.06
N SER A 61 11.00 0.88 -8.15
CA SER A 61 11.63 1.98 -8.90
C SER A 61 11.90 3.22 -8.03
N VAL A 62 11.09 3.44 -6.98
CA VAL A 62 11.30 4.51 -5.99
C VAL A 62 12.67 4.40 -5.29
N VAL A 63 13.21 3.19 -5.08
CA VAL A 63 14.48 3.00 -4.36
C VAL A 63 15.65 3.74 -5.01
N SER A 64 15.61 3.96 -6.33
CA SER A 64 16.61 4.78 -7.05
C SER A 64 16.60 6.27 -6.71
N MET A 65 15.54 6.76 -6.07
CA MET A 65 15.35 8.13 -5.57
C MET A 65 15.47 8.22 -4.03
N LEU A 66 15.63 7.08 -3.37
CA LEU A 66 15.90 7.01 -1.93
C LEU A 66 17.41 7.02 -1.68
N PRO A 67 17.85 7.30 -0.44
CA PRO A 67 19.24 7.15 -0.06
C PRO A 67 19.80 5.73 -0.33
N PRO A 68 21.11 5.60 -0.57
CA PRO A 68 21.73 4.35 -1.04
C PRO A 68 21.71 3.20 -0.02
N ASP A 69 21.45 3.48 1.26
CA ASP A 69 21.43 2.52 2.36
C ASP A 69 20.03 2.21 2.91
N VAL A 70 18.98 2.59 2.18
CA VAL A 70 17.58 2.33 2.56
C VAL A 70 17.29 0.84 2.88
N ALA A 71 16.72 0.61 4.06
CA ALA A 71 16.27 -0.68 4.53
C ALA A 71 14.90 -1.03 3.91
N VAL A 72 14.89 -1.85 2.87
CA VAL A 72 13.63 -2.26 2.22
C VAL A 72 13.02 -3.46 2.96
N ILE A 73 11.73 -3.38 3.27
CA ILE A 73 10.94 -4.48 3.83
C ILE A 73 9.68 -4.71 2.99
N THR A 74 9.18 -5.94 2.93
CA THR A 74 7.96 -6.27 2.16
C THR A 74 7.14 -7.43 2.76
N GLN A 75 5.90 -7.56 2.29
CA GLN A 75 5.01 -8.69 2.56
C GLN A 75 4.59 -9.34 1.24
N LEU A 76 4.78 -10.66 1.12
CA LEU A 76 4.32 -11.49 0.01
C LEU A 76 3.07 -12.31 0.39
N ARG A 77 2.54 -13.09 -0.56
CA ARG A 77 1.39 -14.01 -0.40
C ARG A 77 1.38 -14.99 -1.57
N ASP A 78 0.77 -16.17 -1.37
CA ASP A 78 0.46 -17.09 -2.47
C ASP A 78 -0.23 -16.32 -3.63
N PRO A 79 0.21 -16.51 -4.89
CA PRO A 79 -0.28 -15.74 -6.02
C PRO A 79 -1.76 -15.96 -6.33
N VAL A 80 -2.27 -17.19 -6.20
CA VAL A 80 -3.70 -17.50 -6.39
C VAL A 80 -4.51 -16.80 -5.30
N ASP A 81 -4.08 -16.96 -4.05
CA ASP A 81 -4.80 -16.46 -2.89
C ASP A 81 -4.79 -14.92 -2.83
N ARG A 82 -3.72 -14.29 -3.34
CA ARG A 82 -3.64 -12.84 -3.64
C ARG A 82 -4.58 -12.43 -4.77
N PHE A 83 -4.60 -13.17 -5.88
CA PHE A 83 -5.45 -12.87 -7.04
C PHE A 83 -6.94 -12.94 -6.70
N LEU A 84 -7.38 -14.03 -6.06
CA LEU A 84 -8.74 -14.16 -5.52
C LEU A 84 -9.08 -12.99 -4.59
N SER A 85 -8.17 -12.63 -3.68
CA SER A 85 -8.38 -11.52 -2.76
C SER A 85 -8.38 -10.14 -3.45
N ALA A 86 -7.81 -10.01 -4.64
CA ALA A 86 -7.87 -8.80 -5.46
C ALA A 86 -9.20 -8.70 -6.21
N TYR A 87 -9.66 -9.80 -6.83
CA TYR A 87 -10.97 -9.92 -7.47
C TYR A 87 -12.10 -9.59 -6.47
N GLU A 88 -12.17 -10.32 -5.34
CA GLU A 88 -13.17 -10.11 -4.28
C GLU A 88 -13.22 -8.64 -3.82
N PHE A 89 -12.05 -8.02 -3.65
CA PHE A 89 -11.94 -6.65 -3.15
C PHE A 89 -12.31 -5.61 -4.21
N ALA A 90 -11.96 -5.83 -5.47
CA ALA A 90 -12.35 -4.95 -6.57
C ALA A 90 -13.88 -4.95 -6.72
N VAL A 91 -14.51 -6.13 -6.71
CA VAL A 91 -15.97 -6.29 -6.73
C VAL A 91 -16.64 -5.67 -5.50
N GLU A 92 -16.12 -5.93 -4.28
CA GLU A 92 -16.62 -5.34 -3.03
C GLU A 92 -16.55 -3.80 -3.02
N VAL A 93 -15.48 -3.21 -3.56
CA VAL A 93 -15.34 -1.75 -3.61
C VAL A 93 -16.18 -1.16 -4.74
N ALA A 94 -16.25 -1.83 -5.90
CA ALA A 94 -17.07 -1.42 -7.04
C ALA A 94 -18.57 -1.45 -6.71
N SER A 95 -19.08 -2.45 -5.99
CA SER A 95 -20.51 -2.51 -5.63
C SER A 95 -20.99 -1.29 -4.85
N ARG A 96 -20.09 -0.62 -4.11
CA ARG A 96 -20.38 0.64 -3.40
C ARG A 96 -20.73 1.79 -4.34
N THR A 97 -20.30 1.77 -5.60
CA THR A 97 -20.64 2.83 -6.57
C THR A 97 -22.12 2.80 -6.96
N LEU A 98 -22.74 1.62 -6.96
CA LEU A 98 -24.17 1.44 -7.21
C LEU A 98 -25.06 2.15 -6.17
N ARG A 99 -24.54 2.37 -4.95
CA ARG A 99 -25.23 3.10 -3.87
C ARG A 99 -24.88 4.59 -3.81
N ARG A 100 -24.00 5.11 -4.68
CA ARG A 100 -23.61 6.52 -4.63
C ARG A 100 -24.75 7.39 -5.19
N PRO A 101 -25.18 8.44 -4.49
CA PRO A 101 -26.12 9.41 -5.07
C PRO A 101 -25.47 10.09 -6.29
N LYS A 102 -26.28 10.48 -7.28
CA LYS A 102 -25.80 11.15 -8.51
C LYS A 102 -24.90 12.37 -8.23
N ASN A 103 -25.14 13.05 -7.12
CA ASN A 103 -24.39 14.24 -6.68
C ASN A 103 -23.20 13.92 -5.74
N PHE A 104 -22.72 12.67 -5.69
CA PHE A 104 -21.61 12.27 -4.82
C PHE A 104 -20.30 13.00 -5.18
N ARG A 105 -19.86 13.90 -4.29
CA ARG A 105 -18.55 14.55 -4.36
C ARG A 105 -17.59 13.86 -3.39
N LYS A 106 -16.41 13.47 -3.88
CA LYS A 106 -15.32 13.00 -3.00
C LYS A 106 -14.90 14.13 -2.05
N ARG A 107 -14.57 13.80 -0.80
CA ARG A 107 -14.02 14.78 0.14
C ARG A 107 -12.60 15.17 -0.31
N VAL A 108 -12.38 16.45 -0.55
CA VAL A 108 -11.07 17.01 -0.92
C VAL A 108 -10.03 16.62 0.15
N GLY A 109 -8.82 16.25 -0.27
CA GLY A 109 -7.72 15.87 0.62
C GLY A 109 -7.82 14.47 1.24
N ARG A 110 -8.91 13.72 1.03
CA ARG A 110 -9.04 12.32 1.47
C ARG A 110 -8.84 11.36 0.30
N ILE A 111 -7.74 10.62 0.34
CA ILE A 111 -7.45 9.51 -0.57
C ILE A 111 -8.54 8.43 -0.39
N ALA A 112 -9.30 8.13 -1.45
CA ALA A 112 -10.19 6.98 -1.50
C ALA A 112 -9.40 5.75 -2.00
N THR A 113 -9.95 4.54 -1.80
CA THR A 113 -9.29 3.32 -2.32
C THR A 113 -9.20 3.36 -3.85
N GLU A 114 -10.20 3.92 -4.54
CA GLU A 114 -10.21 4.10 -6.00
C GLU A 114 -9.24 5.19 -6.53
N ASP A 115 -8.45 5.85 -5.67
CA ASP A 115 -7.40 6.80 -6.08
C ASP A 115 -6.00 6.16 -6.02
N VAL A 116 -5.90 4.87 -5.65
CA VAL A 116 -4.65 4.18 -5.31
C VAL A 116 -4.43 2.98 -6.21
N TRP A 117 -3.19 2.73 -6.65
CA TRP A 117 -2.85 1.58 -7.49
C TRP A 117 -3.06 0.23 -6.76
N PRO A 118 -3.52 -0.84 -7.44
CA PRO A 118 -4.09 -0.91 -8.80
C PRO A 118 -5.60 -0.60 -8.84
N TRP A 119 -6.20 -0.27 -7.69
CA TRP A 119 -7.64 -0.07 -7.53
C TRP A 119 -8.20 1.10 -8.34
N SER A 120 -7.38 2.10 -8.64
CA SER A 120 -7.71 3.19 -9.56
C SER A 120 -8.07 2.73 -10.98
N TYR A 121 -7.64 1.53 -11.38
CA TYR A 121 -8.02 0.88 -12.65
C TYR A 121 -9.10 -0.18 -12.44
N LEU A 122 -8.92 -1.06 -11.44
CA LEU A 122 -9.81 -2.20 -11.21
C LEU A 122 -11.20 -1.79 -10.69
N VAL A 123 -11.31 -0.78 -9.82
CA VAL A 123 -12.61 -0.36 -9.26
C VAL A 123 -13.51 0.26 -10.32
N PRO A 124 -13.04 1.20 -11.18
CA PRO A 124 -13.85 1.67 -12.31
C PRO A 124 -14.21 0.55 -13.29
N PHE A 125 -13.27 -0.35 -13.61
CA PHE A 125 -13.52 -1.48 -14.51
C PHE A 125 -14.69 -2.37 -14.03
N PHE A 126 -14.66 -2.83 -12.78
CA PHE A 126 -15.78 -3.59 -12.22
C PHE A 126 -17.03 -2.74 -12.00
N ALA A 127 -16.91 -1.43 -11.74
CA ALA A 127 -18.08 -0.57 -11.60
C ALA A 127 -18.89 -0.46 -12.90
N GLU A 128 -18.25 -0.43 -14.08
CA GLU A 128 -18.97 -0.47 -15.36
C GLU A 128 -19.62 -1.84 -15.64
N ASP A 129 -18.92 -2.95 -15.37
CA ASP A 129 -19.46 -4.31 -15.49
C ASP A 129 -20.72 -4.50 -14.60
N LEU A 130 -20.64 -4.11 -13.33
CA LEU A 130 -21.75 -4.19 -12.38
C LEU A 130 -22.93 -3.29 -12.77
N LYS A 131 -22.69 -2.09 -13.34
CA LYS A 131 -23.77 -1.17 -13.77
C LYS A 131 -24.67 -1.76 -14.85
N ALA A 132 -24.11 -2.53 -15.78
CA ALA A 132 -24.88 -3.19 -16.83
C ALA A 132 -25.59 -4.45 -16.31
N LYS A 133 -24.87 -5.28 -15.55
CA LYS A 133 -25.32 -6.61 -15.13
C LYS A 133 -26.34 -6.60 -13.99
N VAL A 134 -26.12 -5.81 -12.94
CA VAL A 134 -26.95 -5.86 -11.72
C VAL A 134 -28.42 -5.50 -11.99
N PRO A 135 -28.75 -4.42 -12.75
CA PRO A 135 -30.14 -4.13 -13.08
C PRO A 135 -30.79 -5.21 -13.95
N ALA A 136 -30.06 -5.80 -14.91
CA ALA A 136 -30.58 -6.86 -15.77
C ALA A 136 -30.91 -8.13 -14.97
N ALA A 137 -30.01 -8.56 -14.09
CA ALA A 137 -30.23 -9.70 -13.19
C ALA A 137 -31.36 -9.45 -12.18
N GLN A 138 -31.60 -8.21 -11.77
CA GLN A 138 -32.69 -7.82 -10.88
C GLN A 138 -34.05 -7.69 -11.59
N ALA A 139 -34.05 -7.41 -12.88
CA ALA A 139 -35.25 -7.28 -13.72
C ALA A 139 -35.74 -8.61 -14.33
N LYS A 140 -35.04 -9.73 -14.10
CA LYS A 140 -35.48 -11.05 -14.56
C LYS A 140 -36.85 -11.41 -13.99
N VAL A 141 -37.78 -11.79 -14.88
CA VAL A 141 -39.13 -12.22 -14.51
C VAL A 141 -39.05 -13.60 -13.86
N LEU A 142 -39.68 -13.75 -12.69
CA LEU A 142 -39.82 -15.01 -11.98
C LEU A 142 -41.18 -15.66 -12.32
N PRO A 143 -41.30 -17.00 -12.25
CA PRO A 143 -42.59 -17.66 -12.39
C PRO A 143 -43.59 -17.24 -11.29
N PRO A 144 -44.91 -17.37 -11.53
CA PRO A 144 -45.93 -17.14 -10.51
C PRO A 144 -45.68 -18.01 -9.27
N GLY A 145 -45.71 -17.41 -8.08
CA GLY A 145 -45.34 -18.08 -6.81
C GLY A 145 -43.84 -18.02 -6.48
N GLY A 146 -42.99 -17.56 -7.39
CA GLY A 146 -41.53 -17.47 -7.19
C GLY A 146 -40.82 -18.80 -7.37
N VAL A 147 -39.56 -18.85 -6.89
CA VAL A 147 -38.71 -20.05 -6.93
C VAL A 147 -38.00 -20.16 -5.59
N TRP A 148 -37.84 -21.39 -5.08
CA TRP A 148 -37.03 -21.65 -3.91
C TRP A 148 -35.54 -21.57 -4.25
N ALA A 149 -34.80 -20.74 -3.53
CA ALA A 149 -33.35 -20.62 -3.65
C ALA A 149 -32.65 -21.12 -2.39
N GLU A 150 -31.60 -21.92 -2.56
CA GLU A 150 -30.68 -22.31 -1.47
C GLU A 150 -29.86 -21.08 -1.03
N MET A 151 -29.74 -20.89 0.28
CA MET A 151 -29.07 -19.78 0.94
C MET A 151 -28.14 -20.30 2.05
N GLU A 152 -27.01 -19.60 2.27
CA GLU A 152 -25.96 -19.93 3.24
C GLU A 152 -25.74 -18.70 4.15
N ASP A 153 -25.92 -18.85 5.46
CA ASP A 153 -25.55 -17.85 6.47
C ASP A 153 -24.75 -18.51 7.60
N GLY A 154 -23.45 -18.26 7.62
CA GLY A 154 -22.50 -19.02 8.44
C GLY A 154 -22.54 -20.50 8.08
N ASP A 155 -22.82 -21.35 9.07
CA ASP A 155 -22.97 -22.80 8.90
C ASP A 155 -24.43 -23.23 8.65
N ARG A 156 -25.41 -22.30 8.70
CA ARG A 156 -26.81 -22.60 8.41
C ARG A 156 -27.07 -22.55 6.91
N ARG A 157 -27.61 -23.63 6.37
CA ARG A 157 -28.27 -23.66 5.06
C ARG A 157 -29.79 -23.63 5.23
N TYR A 158 -30.47 -22.92 4.33
CA TYR A 158 -31.91 -22.81 4.30
C TYR A 158 -32.39 -22.49 2.89
N PHE A 159 -33.69 -22.64 2.65
CA PHE A 159 -34.35 -22.27 1.41
C PHE A 159 -35.15 -20.99 1.62
N PHE A 160 -35.06 -20.07 0.65
CA PHE A 160 -35.78 -18.81 0.65
C PHE A 160 -36.57 -18.65 -0.65
N ASN A 161 -37.83 -18.26 -0.54
CA ASN A 161 -38.63 -17.83 -1.70
C ASN A 161 -38.96 -16.34 -1.53
N LYS A 162 -38.39 -15.52 -2.42
CA LYS A 162 -38.55 -14.06 -2.37
C LYS A 162 -39.95 -13.57 -2.74
N ALA A 163 -40.71 -14.32 -3.52
CA ALA A 163 -42.06 -13.91 -3.94
C ALA A 163 -43.09 -14.07 -2.81
N THR A 164 -42.97 -15.15 -2.02
CA THR A 164 -43.79 -15.37 -0.81
C THR A 164 -43.16 -14.77 0.45
N ASN A 165 -41.87 -14.40 0.39
CA ASN A 165 -41.04 -13.97 1.52
C ASN A 165 -40.92 -15.05 2.63
N GLU A 166 -41.00 -16.33 2.24
CA GLU A 166 -40.88 -17.48 3.16
C GLU A 166 -39.43 -17.99 3.27
N THR A 167 -39.10 -18.51 4.45
CA THR A 167 -37.84 -19.21 4.75
C THR A 167 -38.16 -20.57 5.36
N ARG A 168 -37.50 -21.63 4.88
CA ARG A 168 -37.65 -23.01 5.39
C ARG A 168 -36.31 -23.72 5.47
N ASP A 169 -36.12 -24.57 6.47
CA ASP A 169 -34.89 -25.37 6.62
C ASP A 169 -34.90 -26.63 5.71
N ALA A 170 -36.06 -27.05 5.23
CA ALA A 170 -36.23 -28.11 4.23
C ALA A 170 -37.43 -27.81 3.30
N LEU A 171 -37.39 -28.34 2.09
CA LEU A 171 -38.51 -28.31 1.13
C LEU A 171 -39.26 -29.64 1.18
N THR A 172 -40.55 -29.63 0.83
CA THR A 172 -41.29 -30.87 0.56
C THR A 172 -40.83 -31.50 -0.75
N GLU A 173 -41.05 -32.81 -0.95
CA GLU A 173 -40.68 -33.50 -2.19
C GLU A 173 -41.32 -32.86 -3.43
N ALA A 174 -42.57 -32.39 -3.31
CA ALA A 174 -43.29 -31.68 -4.36
C ALA A 174 -42.65 -30.31 -4.71
N GLU A 175 -42.16 -29.58 -3.72
CA GLU A 175 -41.47 -28.29 -3.94
C GLU A 175 -40.05 -28.49 -4.49
N ALA A 176 -39.33 -29.52 -4.04
CA ALA A 176 -38.05 -29.89 -4.61
C ALA A 176 -38.19 -30.32 -6.08
N ALA A 177 -39.26 -31.05 -6.43
CA ALA A 177 -39.57 -31.46 -7.80
C ALA A 177 -39.98 -30.29 -8.73
N GLN A 178 -40.45 -29.17 -8.19
CA GLN A 178 -40.74 -27.95 -8.96
C GLN A 178 -39.46 -27.20 -9.39
N GLY A 179 -38.30 -27.59 -8.87
CA GLY A 179 -37.00 -27.00 -9.19
C GLY A 179 -36.58 -25.94 -8.17
N MET A 180 -35.42 -26.16 -7.55
CA MET A 180 -34.76 -25.20 -6.67
C MET A 180 -33.53 -24.58 -7.35
N LEU A 181 -33.25 -23.31 -7.05
CA LEU A 181 -32.03 -22.65 -7.48
C LEU A 181 -30.91 -22.90 -6.46
N PRO A 182 -29.73 -23.40 -6.87
CA PRO A 182 -28.61 -23.62 -5.96
C PRO A 182 -28.02 -22.30 -5.48
N LEU A 183 -27.20 -22.38 -4.43
CA LEU A 183 -26.35 -21.29 -3.95
C LEU A 183 -25.68 -20.56 -5.13
N LEU A 184 -25.79 -19.23 -5.14
CA LEU A 184 -25.15 -18.40 -6.16
C LEU A 184 -23.63 -18.50 -6.03
N ASP A 185 -22.95 -19.00 -7.06
CA ASP A 185 -21.49 -19.00 -7.10
C ASP A 185 -20.98 -17.55 -7.22
N PRO A 186 -20.26 -17.00 -6.22
CA PRO A 186 -19.79 -15.63 -6.27
C PRO A 186 -18.65 -15.42 -7.28
N TYR A 187 -18.09 -16.48 -7.88
CA TYR A 187 -17.02 -16.45 -8.87
C TYR A 187 -17.50 -16.74 -10.30
N ASP A 188 -18.71 -17.28 -10.50
CA ASP A 188 -19.32 -17.42 -11.82
C ASP A 188 -20.85 -17.21 -11.76
N ASN A 189 -21.29 -16.00 -12.10
CA ASN A 189 -22.70 -15.62 -12.02
C ASN A 189 -23.02 -14.42 -12.92
N GLU A 190 -24.31 -14.11 -13.04
CA GLU A 190 -24.82 -13.04 -13.90
C GLU A 190 -24.59 -11.60 -13.38
N LEU A 191 -24.25 -11.40 -12.11
CA LEU A 191 -24.14 -10.06 -11.50
C LEU A 191 -22.79 -9.39 -11.78
N VAL A 192 -21.75 -10.17 -12.09
CA VAL A 192 -20.36 -9.71 -12.20
C VAL A 192 -19.59 -10.53 -13.25
N LEU A 193 -18.50 -10.00 -13.79
CA LEU A 193 -17.55 -10.76 -14.63
C LEU A 193 -17.04 -11.99 -13.88
N SER A 194 -17.11 -13.17 -14.50
CA SER A 194 -16.64 -14.41 -13.88
C SER A 194 -15.14 -14.32 -13.54
N LEU A 195 -14.71 -15.07 -12.53
CA LEU A 195 -13.31 -15.16 -12.13
C LEU A 195 -12.44 -15.69 -13.28
N LYS A 196 -12.97 -16.63 -14.08
CA LYS A 196 -12.30 -17.22 -15.23
C LYS A 196 -12.09 -16.19 -16.34
N ASP A 197 -13.13 -15.43 -16.68
CA ASP A 197 -13.01 -14.37 -17.70
C ASP A 197 -12.12 -13.23 -17.21
N PHE A 198 -12.20 -12.87 -15.93
CA PHE A 198 -11.31 -11.89 -15.33
C PHE A 198 -9.84 -12.33 -15.34
N ALA A 199 -9.54 -13.60 -15.05
CA ALA A 199 -8.18 -14.15 -15.14
C ALA A 199 -7.61 -14.11 -16.56
N ASN A 200 -8.44 -14.28 -17.58
CA ASN A 200 -8.03 -14.14 -18.98
C ASN A 200 -7.99 -12.66 -19.47
N HIS A 201 -8.59 -11.72 -18.72
CA HIS A 201 -8.76 -10.35 -19.19
C HIS A 201 -7.43 -9.57 -19.13
N PRO A 202 -7.05 -8.79 -20.17
CA PRO A 202 -5.78 -8.06 -20.21
C PRO A 202 -5.50 -7.14 -19.01
N ILE A 203 -6.56 -6.61 -18.35
CA ILE A 203 -6.42 -5.80 -17.14
C ILE A 203 -5.84 -6.59 -15.95
N ALA A 204 -6.10 -7.90 -15.87
CA ALA A 204 -5.54 -8.78 -14.85
C ALA A 204 -4.07 -9.11 -15.18
N SER A 205 -3.76 -9.33 -16.46
CA SER A 205 -2.39 -9.54 -16.94
C SER A 205 -1.47 -8.34 -16.69
N GLU A 206 -2.00 -7.12 -16.83
CA GLU A 206 -1.24 -5.88 -16.64
C GLU A 206 -1.08 -5.47 -15.15
N LEU A 207 -2.04 -5.82 -14.29
CA LEU A 207 -2.10 -5.30 -12.91
C LEU A 207 -1.93 -6.35 -11.81
N LEU A 208 -2.23 -7.62 -12.07
CA LEU A 208 -2.36 -8.65 -11.02
C LEU A 208 -1.50 -9.89 -11.27
N HIS A 209 -1.40 -10.40 -12.49
CA HIS A 209 -0.52 -11.54 -12.80
C HIS A 209 0.95 -11.11 -12.73
N ASN A 210 1.77 -11.88 -12.02
CA ASN A 210 3.16 -11.53 -11.68
C ASN A 210 3.34 -10.18 -10.97
N GLY A 211 2.24 -9.63 -10.41
CA GLY A 211 2.22 -8.28 -9.82
C GLY A 211 3.13 -8.09 -8.60
N ALA A 212 3.48 -9.14 -7.85
CA ALA A 212 4.48 -9.03 -6.78
C ALA A 212 5.90 -8.94 -7.35
N SER A 213 6.21 -9.75 -8.36
CA SER A 213 7.48 -9.72 -9.08
C SER A 213 7.67 -8.38 -9.79
N PHE A 214 6.63 -7.83 -10.42
CA PHE A 214 6.69 -6.52 -11.05
C PHE A 214 6.84 -5.37 -10.03
N GLN A 215 6.23 -5.49 -8.85
CA GLN A 215 6.45 -4.58 -7.72
C GLN A 215 7.91 -4.62 -7.21
N VAL A 216 8.48 -5.81 -7.02
CA VAL A 216 9.89 -6.02 -6.62
C VAL A 216 10.89 -5.59 -7.70
N LEU A 217 10.55 -5.79 -8.98
CA LEU A 217 11.36 -5.39 -10.12
C LEU A 217 11.26 -3.88 -10.41
N GLY A 218 10.27 -3.19 -9.85
CA GLY A 218 10.03 -1.79 -10.16
C GLY A 218 9.61 -1.60 -11.61
N ILE A 219 8.78 -2.51 -12.15
CA ILE A 219 8.29 -2.52 -13.53
C ILE A 219 6.76 -2.63 -13.60
N THR A 220 6.02 -2.11 -12.62
CA THR A 220 4.55 -2.02 -12.75
C THR A 220 4.17 -0.91 -13.74
N ASN A 221 2.89 -0.79 -14.13
CA ASN A 221 2.42 0.40 -14.84
C ASN A 221 2.35 1.67 -13.96
N TYR A 222 2.81 1.56 -12.71
CA TYR A 222 2.99 2.63 -11.74
C TYR A 222 4.48 2.93 -11.45
N SER A 223 5.40 2.40 -12.27
CA SER A 223 6.84 2.67 -12.17
C SER A 223 7.17 4.14 -12.46
N HIS A 224 8.21 4.66 -11.82
CA HIS A 224 8.70 6.04 -12.01
C HIS A 224 9.68 6.19 -13.19
N TRP A 225 9.69 5.26 -14.15
CA TRP A 225 10.52 5.30 -15.35
C TRP A 225 9.77 4.72 -16.57
N GLY A 226 10.01 5.32 -17.74
CA GLY A 226 9.12 5.19 -18.90
C GLY A 226 9.00 3.80 -19.51
N ASP A 227 10.09 3.02 -19.52
CA ASP A 227 10.18 1.80 -20.32
C ASP A 227 9.50 0.57 -19.69
N ALA A 228 9.04 0.66 -18.45
CA ALA A 228 8.49 -0.46 -17.69
C ALA A 228 7.39 -1.24 -18.44
N GLY A 229 6.56 -0.55 -19.23
CA GLY A 229 5.53 -1.19 -20.08
C GLY A 229 6.11 -2.03 -21.22
N GLY A 230 7.18 -1.56 -21.86
CA GLY A 230 7.91 -2.33 -22.87
C GLY A 230 8.54 -3.58 -22.26
N PHE A 231 9.15 -3.45 -21.07
CA PHE A 231 9.67 -4.61 -20.33
C PHE A 231 8.58 -5.65 -20.05
N ARG A 232 7.44 -5.29 -19.45
CA ARG A 232 6.33 -6.24 -19.20
C ARG A 232 5.86 -6.94 -20.47
N ALA A 233 5.67 -6.21 -21.57
CA ALA A 233 5.27 -6.79 -22.85
C ALA A 233 6.28 -7.82 -23.39
N CYS A 234 7.59 -7.56 -23.23
CA CYS A 234 8.63 -8.51 -23.59
C CYS A 234 8.61 -9.79 -22.73
N LEU A 235 8.34 -9.70 -21.42
CA LEU A 235 8.29 -10.88 -20.53
C LEU A 235 7.12 -11.83 -20.84
N LEU A 236 6.02 -11.30 -21.38
CA LEU A 236 4.90 -12.11 -21.87
C LEU A 236 5.26 -12.89 -23.14
N ARG A 237 6.18 -12.38 -23.96
CA ARG A 237 6.59 -12.99 -25.24
C ARG A 237 7.83 -13.88 -25.15
N TYR A 238 8.74 -13.61 -24.21
CA TYR A 238 10.06 -14.24 -24.13
C TYR A 238 10.33 -14.85 -22.75
N GLU A 239 10.10 -16.16 -22.64
CA GLU A 239 10.32 -16.97 -21.43
C GLU A 239 11.72 -16.79 -20.82
N HIS A 240 12.78 -16.91 -21.62
CA HIS A 240 14.15 -16.74 -21.13
C HIS A 240 14.44 -15.35 -20.52
N LEU A 241 13.75 -14.28 -20.95
CA LEU A 241 13.86 -12.95 -20.34
C LEU A 241 13.10 -12.88 -19.01
N ARG A 242 11.92 -13.53 -18.97
CA ARG A 242 11.10 -13.67 -17.76
C ARG A 242 11.87 -14.40 -16.66
N ASP A 243 12.56 -15.49 -16.99
CA ASP A 243 13.34 -16.26 -16.03
C ASP A 243 14.57 -15.47 -15.54
N ARG A 244 15.27 -14.76 -16.45
CA ARG A 244 16.36 -13.85 -16.07
C ARG A 244 15.90 -12.74 -15.13
N LEU A 245 14.74 -12.12 -15.38
CA LEU A 245 14.19 -11.09 -14.47
C LEU A 245 13.60 -11.68 -13.19
N LEU A 246 13.13 -12.94 -13.17
CA LEU A 246 12.79 -13.62 -11.94
C LEU A 246 14.03 -13.76 -11.05
N GLU A 247 15.20 -14.12 -11.60
CA GLU A 247 16.45 -14.16 -10.82
C GLU A 247 16.88 -12.78 -10.31
N VAL A 248 16.63 -11.70 -11.05
CA VAL A 248 16.81 -10.33 -10.55
C VAL A 248 15.85 -10.03 -9.39
N ALA A 249 14.58 -10.43 -9.50
CA ALA A 249 13.59 -10.25 -8.44
C ALA A 249 13.98 -11.01 -7.15
N LYS A 250 14.39 -12.28 -7.29
CA LYS A 250 14.90 -13.11 -6.19
C LYS A 250 16.11 -12.46 -5.51
N LYS A 251 17.12 -12.03 -6.30
CA LYS A 251 18.32 -11.34 -5.78
C LYS A 251 17.99 -10.03 -5.05
N ARG A 252 16.94 -9.31 -5.45
CA ARG A 252 16.45 -8.13 -4.70
C ARG A 252 15.80 -8.53 -3.38
N VAL A 253 14.87 -9.48 -3.40
CA VAL A 253 14.17 -9.96 -2.18
C VAL A 253 15.15 -10.55 -1.16
N GLN A 254 16.19 -11.26 -1.60
CA GLN A 254 17.28 -11.74 -0.73
C GLN A 254 18.09 -10.62 -0.04
N ARG A 255 18.10 -9.41 -0.60
CA ARG A 255 18.78 -8.22 -0.04
C ARG A 255 17.87 -7.35 0.82
N PHE A 256 16.57 -7.62 0.86
CA PHE A 256 15.64 -6.86 1.70
C PHE A 256 15.93 -7.14 3.18
N THR A 257 15.81 -6.12 4.02
CA THR A 257 16.02 -6.22 5.47
C THR A 257 15.05 -7.23 6.08
N HIS A 258 13.81 -7.30 5.60
CA HIS A 258 12.83 -8.30 6.00
C HIS A 258 11.85 -8.63 4.87
N VAL A 259 11.47 -9.91 4.79
CA VAL A 259 10.47 -10.44 3.85
C VAL A 259 9.55 -11.36 4.63
N GLY A 260 8.31 -10.94 4.84
CA GLY A 260 7.29 -11.76 5.47
C GLY A 260 6.23 -12.21 4.48
N THR A 261 5.32 -13.07 4.93
CA THR A 261 4.22 -13.62 4.12
C THR A 261 2.87 -13.43 4.80
N THR A 262 1.81 -13.27 4.00
CA THR A 262 0.44 -13.08 4.52
C THR A 262 -0.08 -14.36 5.16
N ASP A 263 0.36 -15.49 4.63
CA ASP A 263 0.02 -16.84 5.05
C ASP A 263 0.47 -17.10 6.50
N ARG A 264 1.55 -16.43 6.92
CA ARG A 264 2.16 -16.46 8.25
C ARG A 264 2.25 -15.04 8.84
N LEU A 265 1.15 -14.30 8.80
CA LEU A 265 1.10 -12.87 9.14
C LEU A 265 1.63 -12.54 10.55
N TYR A 266 1.33 -13.38 11.55
CA TYR A 266 1.75 -13.15 12.94
C TYR A 266 3.27 -13.40 13.11
N GLU A 267 3.78 -14.52 12.60
CA GLU A 267 5.23 -14.83 12.63
C GLU A 267 6.04 -13.81 11.81
N SER A 268 5.49 -13.36 10.68
CA SER A 268 6.06 -12.26 9.88
C SER A 268 6.15 -10.96 10.67
N ALA A 269 5.10 -10.61 11.43
CA ALA A 269 5.10 -9.41 12.24
C ALA A 269 6.09 -9.48 13.42
N ALA A 270 6.18 -10.63 14.10
CA ALA A 270 7.20 -10.88 15.12
C ALA A 270 8.63 -10.75 14.56
N SER A 271 8.91 -11.48 13.47
CA SER A 271 10.23 -11.48 12.82
C SER A 271 10.63 -10.12 12.23
N ALA A 272 9.65 -9.33 11.79
CA ALA A 272 9.85 -7.97 11.30
C ALA A 272 10.23 -6.98 12.40
N LEU A 273 9.66 -7.09 13.61
CA LEU A 273 10.05 -6.27 14.76
C LEU A 273 11.55 -6.44 15.03
N VAL A 274 12.01 -7.69 15.18
CA VAL A 274 13.41 -8.04 15.41
C VAL A 274 14.31 -7.54 14.26
N SER A 275 13.85 -7.69 13.00
CA SER A 275 14.58 -7.22 11.82
C SER A 275 14.70 -5.68 11.72
N LEU A 276 13.92 -4.94 12.52
CA LEU A 276 13.92 -3.47 12.59
C LEU A 276 14.53 -2.94 13.90
N GLY A 277 15.06 -3.82 14.76
CA GLY A 277 15.63 -3.44 16.07
C GLY A 277 14.61 -3.27 17.19
N PHE A 278 13.41 -3.86 17.06
CA PHE A 278 12.36 -3.88 18.08
C PHE A 278 12.15 -5.27 18.68
N THR A 279 11.55 -5.30 19.87
CA THR A 279 10.98 -6.50 20.52
C THR A 279 9.45 -6.44 20.50
N VAL A 280 8.75 -7.52 20.85
CA VAL A 280 7.28 -7.51 21.02
C VAL A 280 6.83 -6.56 22.14
N ASP A 281 7.68 -6.37 23.14
CA ASP A 281 7.51 -5.44 24.27
C ASP A 281 7.87 -3.99 23.97
N SER A 282 8.35 -3.66 22.77
CA SER A 282 8.68 -2.28 22.41
C SER A 282 7.44 -1.35 22.47
N PRO A 283 7.60 -0.06 22.81
CA PRO A 283 6.48 0.85 23.01
C PRO A 283 5.55 0.95 21.79
N ALA A 284 4.25 1.00 22.04
CA ALA A 284 3.25 1.26 21.00
C ALA A 284 2.85 2.75 20.97
N TYR A 285 2.71 3.32 19.78
CA TYR A 285 2.39 4.73 19.56
C TYR A 285 1.10 4.91 18.77
N SER A 286 0.22 5.76 19.30
CA SER A 286 -0.94 6.27 18.58
C SER A 286 -0.54 7.36 17.55
N GLY A 287 -1.53 8.02 16.95
CA GLY A 287 -1.32 9.23 16.14
C GLY A 287 -1.52 9.07 14.63
N GLY A 288 -2.16 10.10 14.05
CA GLY A 288 -2.48 10.19 12.62
C GLY A 288 -1.35 10.80 11.80
N ASP A 289 -1.58 10.95 10.50
CA ASP A 289 -0.59 11.56 9.58
C ASP A 289 -0.38 13.06 9.90
N GLU A 290 -1.38 13.70 10.50
CA GLU A 290 -1.33 15.08 10.97
C GLU A 290 -0.32 15.27 12.14
N ASP A 291 0.01 14.19 12.87
CA ASP A 291 0.98 14.22 13.97
C ASP A 291 2.45 14.19 13.48
N VAL A 292 2.70 13.99 12.17
CA VAL A 292 4.04 14.00 11.56
C VAL A 292 4.69 15.39 11.58
N ALA A 293 3.89 16.45 11.45
CA ALA A 293 4.38 17.83 11.45
C ALA A 293 3.62 18.76 12.43
N GLY A 294 2.44 18.37 12.91
CA GLY A 294 1.47 19.32 13.49
C GLY A 294 1.65 19.73 14.95
N ARG A 295 2.48 19.06 15.75
CA ARG A 295 2.52 19.31 17.23
C ARG A 295 3.89 19.43 17.90
N GLY A 296 4.97 19.08 17.20
CA GLY A 296 6.32 19.49 17.64
C GLY A 296 6.37 21.00 17.80
N GLY A 297 6.02 21.75 16.74
CA GLY A 297 6.05 23.23 16.73
C GLY A 297 5.14 23.95 17.74
N THR A 298 4.01 23.38 18.15
CA THR A 298 3.12 24.03 19.14
C THR A 298 3.55 23.79 20.58
N ARG A 299 4.09 22.60 20.91
CA ARG A 299 4.82 22.41 22.17
C ARG A 299 6.16 23.16 22.16
N ARG A 300 6.83 23.27 21.01
CA ARG A 300 8.05 24.07 20.81
C ARG A 300 7.81 25.52 21.24
N ARG A 301 6.80 26.19 20.68
CA ARG A 301 6.43 27.57 21.11
C ARG A 301 6.09 27.66 22.59
N ALA A 302 5.45 26.66 23.19
CA ALA A 302 5.13 26.65 24.63
C ALA A 302 6.38 26.44 25.51
N ALA A 303 7.32 25.60 25.09
CA ALA A 303 8.57 25.32 25.78
C ALA A 303 9.61 26.44 25.58
N GLU A 304 9.73 26.98 24.36
CA GLU A 304 10.47 28.20 24.03
C GLU A 304 9.92 29.38 24.83
N ALA A 305 8.59 29.56 24.91
CA ALA A 305 7.99 30.60 25.75
C ALA A 305 8.21 30.35 27.26
N ALA A 306 8.19 29.10 27.74
CA ALA A 306 8.49 28.79 29.13
C ALA A 306 9.96 29.03 29.47
N MET A 307 10.91 28.64 28.61
CA MET A 307 12.33 28.93 28.74
C MET A 307 12.61 30.43 28.61
N ALA A 308 11.99 31.13 27.66
CA ALA A 308 12.12 32.58 27.52
C ALA A 308 11.55 33.31 28.73
N LYS A 309 10.45 32.83 29.31
CA LYS A 309 9.86 33.39 30.55
C LYS A 309 10.73 33.10 31.78
N ALA A 310 11.37 31.94 31.86
CA ALA A 310 12.36 31.63 32.89
C ALA A 310 13.64 32.47 32.73
N LYS A 311 14.08 32.72 31.49
CA LYS A 311 15.24 33.55 31.16
C LYS A 311 14.98 35.05 31.41
N ALA A 312 13.77 35.53 31.11
CA ALA A 312 13.32 36.88 31.44
C ALA A 312 13.09 37.08 32.95
N ALA A 313 12.70 36.04 33.69
CA ALA A 313 12.67 36.07 35.15
C ALA A 313 14.08 36.04 35.79
N ALA A 314 15.13 35.77 35.02
CA ALA A 314 16.52 35.66 35.48
C ALA A 314 17.44 36.78 34.94
N GLY A 315 16.93 37.70 34.10
CA GLY A 315 17.70 38.77 33.48
C GLY A 315 16.94 40.09 33.53
N GLY A 316 17.34 40.96 34.46
CA GLY A 316 16.76 42.28 34.62
C GLY A 316 17.49 43.38 33.84
N ASP A 317 16.73 44.44 33.58
CA ASP A 317 17.14 45.79 33.17
C ASP A 317 17.63 46.04 31.71
N GLY A 318 17.26 47.21 31.17
CA GLY A 318 17.65 47.66 29.82
C GLY A 318 16.54 48.30 28.99
N SER A 319 16.36 49.62 29.11
CA SER A 319 15.41 50.46 28.34
C SER A 319 15.80 50.70 26.87
N GLY A 320 14.83 50.99 25.98
CA GLY A 320 15.15 51.78 24.77
C GLY A 320 14.19 51.74 23.56
N ASN A 321 13.31 52.76 23.47
CA ASN A 321 12.78 53.45 22.27
C ASN A 321 12.33 52.71 20.99
N GLY A 322 11.04 52.90 20.70
CA GLY A 322 10.30 52.53 19.49
C GLY A 322 10.78 53.08 18.13
N TRP A 323 10.18 52.52 17.08
CA TRP A 323 10.05 53.12 15.75
C TRP A 323 8.70 52.71 15.11
N VAL A 324 8.19 53.55 14.20
CA VAL A 324 6.88 53.38 13.52
C VAL A 324 7.11 52.84 12.11
N PRO A 325 6.34 51.84 11.61
CA PRO A 325 6.54 51.30 10.28
C PRO A 325 5.93 52.21 9.19
N ALA A 326 6.73 52.55 8.19
CA ALA A 326 6.25 53.12 6.93
C ALA A 326 5.71 52.02 5.98
N ALA A 327 4.76 52.37 5.12
CA ALA A 327 4.08 51.43 4.24
C ALA A 327 4.93 51.00 3.02
N GLY A 328 4.82 49.72 2.63
CA GLY A 328 5.41 49.13 1.42
C GLY A 328 4.43 48.15 0.76
N GLN A 329 4.45 48.09 -0.58
CA GLN A 329 3.40 47.47 -1.41
C GLN A 329 3.47 45.92 -1.54
N PRO A 330 2.38 45.25 -1.99
CA PRO A 330 2.22 43.80 -1.85
C PRO A 330 2.75 42.99 -3.05
N VAL A 331 3.93 42.38 -2.90
CA VAL A 331 4.49 41.42 -3.89
C VAL A 331 3.78 40.04 -3.84
N ASN A 332 2.97 39.79 -2.80
CA ASN A 332 2.48 38.45 -2.44
C ASN A 332 1.30 37.92 -3.30
N GLY A 333 0.65 38.76 -4.10
CA GLY A 333 -0.54 38.36 -4.88
C GLY A 333 -0.21 37.57 -6.15
N GLU A 334 0.82 38.01 -6.89
CA GLU A 334 1.10 37.51 -8.24
C GLU A 334 1.68 36.08 -8.22
N ALA A 335 2.62 35.79 -7.33
CA ALA A 335 3.21 34.46 -7.22
C ALA A 335 2.19 33.40 -6.77
N ALA A 336 1.26 33.77 -5.88
CA ALA A 336 0.16 32.91 -5.47
C ALA A 336 -0.81 32.62 -6.64
N ALA A 337 -1.14 33.63 -7.45
CA ALA A 337 -1.93 33.45 -8.66
C ALA A 337 -1.22 32.56 -9.71
N ARG A 338 0.09 32.75 -9.90
CA ARG A 338 0.93 31.94 -10.79
C ARG A 338 0.98 30.47 -10.36
N LEU A 339 1.14 30.18 -9.07
CA LEU A 339 1.03 28.82 -8.53
C LEU A 339 -0.36 28.19 -8.78
N GLN A 340 -1.44 28.94 -8.57
CA GLN A 340 -2.80 28.45 -8.83
C GLN A 340 -3.04 28.14 -10.31
N LEU A 341 -2.48 28.96 -11.21
CA LEU A 341 -2.51 28.75 -12.66
C LEU A 341 -1.72 27.50 -13.06
N LEU A 342 -0.49 27.32 -12.58
CA LEU A 342 0.32 26.13 -12.86
C LEU A 342 -0.33 24.86 -12.29
N ALA A 343 -0.91 24.92 -11.10
CA ALA A 343 -1.69 23.82 -10.53
C ALA A 343 -3.01 23.54 -11.29
N LYS A 344 -3.54 24.51 -12.06
CA LYS A 344 -4.65 24.28 -13.01
C LYS A 344 -4.13 23.57 -14.27
N LEU A 345 -3.00 24.01 -14.84
CA LEU A 345 -2.36 23.39 -16.01
C LEU A 345 -2.00 21.92 -15.77
N VAL A 346 -1.38 21.57 -14.64
CA VAL A 346 -1.09 20.17 -14.27
C VAL A 346 -2.38 19.31 -14.22
N ARG A 347 -3.50 19.87 -13.74
CA ARG A 347 -4.81 19.19 -13.73
C ARG A 347 -5.45 19.08 -15.11
N GLU A 348 -5.06 19.92 -16.06
CA GLU A 348 -5.53 19.87 -17.45
C GLU A 348 -4.71 18.88 -18.27
N ALA A 349 -3.37 18.94 -18.21
CA ALA A 349 -2.48 17.95 -18.81
C ALA A 349 -2.81 16.52 -18.33
N ARG A 350 -3.04 16.32 -17.02
CA ARG A 350 -3.46 15.01 -16.48
C ARG A 350 -4.79 14.50 -17.06
N ARG A 351 -5.74 15.40 -17.35
CA ARG A 351 -7.01 15.04 -18.00
C ARG A 351 -6.83 14.72 -19.48
N ARG A 352 -5.94 15.43 -20.19
CA ARG A 352 -5.59 15.13 -21.59
C ARG A 352 -4.94 13.75 -21.70
N LEU A 353 -4.00 13.42 -20.83
CA LEU A 353 -3.37 12.10 -20.76
C LEU A 353 -4.40 11.00 -20.49
N GLN A 354 -5.29 11.20 -19.51
CA GLN A 354 -6.35 10.23 -19.21
C GLN A 354 -7.30 10.01 -20.40
N ASN A 355 -7.70 11.08 -21.11
CA ASN A 355 -8.55 10.97 -22.29
C ASN A 355 -7.84 10.25 -23.44
N ALA A 356 -6.58 10.59 -23.73
CA ALA A 356 -5.79 9.92 -24.76
C ALA A 356 -5.61 8.42 -24.47
N GLN A 357 -5.43 8.04 -23.21
CA GLN A 357 -5.37 6.64 -22.78
C GLN A 357 -6.70 5.91 -22.98
N ILE A 358 -7.84 6.55 -22.67
CA ILE A 358 -9.18 5.99 -22.92
C ILE A 358 -9.42 5.79 -24.41
N GLU A 359 -9.07 6.77 -25.25
CA GLU A 359 -9.20 6.68 -26.71
C GLU A 359 -8.35 5.55 -27.29
N LEU A 360 -7.08 5.42 -26.86
CA LEU A 360 -6.20 4.32 -27.27
C LEU A 360 -6.77 2.95 -26.88
N VAL A 361 -7.23 2.79 -25.63
CA VAL A 361 -7.83 1.54 -25.15
C VAL A 361 -9.11 1.20 -25.93
N ASN A 362 -9.93 2.20 -26.26
CA ASN A 362 -11.14 1.99 -27.05
C ASN A 362 -10.81 1.54 -28.48
N ALA A 363 -9.87 2.21 -29.16
CA ALA A 363 -9.43 1.81 -30.50
C ALA A 363 -8.83 0.40 -30.55
N GLN A 364 -8.08 0.01 -29.51
CA GLN A 364 -7.57 -1.36 -29.36
C GLN A 364 -8.69 -2.38 -29.15
N LYS A 365 -9.78 -2.02 -28.44
CA LYS A 365 -10.95 -2.89 -28.24
C LYS A 365 -11.81 -3.06 -29.50
N SER A 366 -11.97 -2.00 -30.30
CA SER A 366 -12.73 -2.04 -31.55
C SER A 366 -11.96 -2.65 -32.72
N ASN A 367 -10.77 -3.23 -32.47
CA ASN A 367 -9.86 -3.78 -33.48
C ASN A 367 -9.60 -2.79 -34.63
N SER A 368 -9.46 -1.51 -34.27
CA SER A 368 -9.34 -0.41 -35.23
C SER A 368 -8.03 -0.44 -36.01
N ASP A 369 -8.00 0.31 -37.12
CA ASP A 369 -6.85 0.43 -38.01
C ASP A 369 -5.50 0.61 -37.26
N PRO A 370 -4.44 -0.14 -37.61
CA PRO A 370 -3.13 -0.03 -36.97
C PRO A 370 -2.52 1.37 -37.00
N GLY A 371 -2.79 2.17 -38.04
CA GLY A 371 -2.37 3.56 -38.14
C GLY A 371 -3.06 4.46 -37.11
N LEU A 372 -4.37 4.28 -36.90
CA LEU A 372 -5.10 4.96 -35.82
C LEU A 372 -4.56 4.57 -34.43
N VAL A 373 -4.26 3.29 -34.20
CA VAL A 373 -3.67 2.84 -32.93
C VAL A 373 -2.27 3.44 -32.71
N ALA A 374 -1.45 3.53 -33.75
CA ALA A 374 -0.14 4.19 -33.68
C ALA A 374 -0.24 5.70 -33.40
N MET A 375 -1.16 6.40 -34.08
CA MET A 375 -1.44 7.82 -33.85
C MET A 375 -1.93 8.09 -32.42
N LEU A 376 -2.79 7.24 -31.87
CA LEU A 376 -3.27 7.35 -30.49
C LEU A 376 -2.18 7.07 -29.46
N ARG A 377 -1.21 6.18 -29.74
CA ARG A 377 0.00 6.01 -28.90
C ARG A 377 0.83 7.29 -28.85
N ASN A 378 1.17 7.85 -30.02
CA ASN A 378 1.91 9.11 -30.10
C ASN A 378 1.20 10.25 -29.34
N ARG A 379 -0.15 10.28 -29.36
CA ARG A 379 -0.96 11.24 -28.60
C ARG A 379 -0.95 10.98 -27.09
N VAL A 380 -0.88 9.73 -26.64
CA VAL A 380 -0.64 9.39 -25.22
C VAL A 380 0.73 9.85 -24.76
N ASP A 381 1.78 9.62 -25.56
CA ASP A 381 3.14 10.03 -25.21
C ASP A 381 3.32 11.55 -25.24
N SER A 382 2.72 12.25 -26.21
CA SER A 382 2.65 13.71 -26.23
C SER A 382 1.94 14.28 -24.99
N ALA A 383 0.79 13.72 -24.60
CA ALA A 383 0.06 14.15 -23.40
C ALA A 383 0.77 13.77 -22.08
N ARG A 384 1.63 12.75 -22.11
CA ARG A 384 2.53 12.39 -20.99
C ARG A 384 3.63 13.44 -20.84
N ASN A 385 4.27 13.84 -21.93
CA ASN A 385 5.30 14.88 -21.91
C ASN A 385 4.71 16.22 -21.46
N GLU A 386 3.53 16.61 -21.96
CA GLU A 386 2.82 17.83 -21.48
C GLU A 386 2.58 17.81 -19.96
N LEU A 387 2.30 16.64 -19.37
CA LEU A 387 2.14 16.49 -17.93
C LEU A 387 3.47 16.65 -17.19
N ILE A 388 4.56 16.09 -17.71
CA ILE A 388 5.92 16.24 -17.15
C ILE A 388 6.32 17.72 -17.17
N ASP A 389 6.23 18.37 -18.33
CA ASP A 389 6.55 19.80 -18.50
C ASP A 389 5.73 20.66 -17.52
N ALA A 390 4.44 20.39 -17.36
CA ALA A 390 3.58 21.11 -16.42
C ALA A 390 3.97 20.87 -14.95
N GLN A 391 4.45 19.68 -14.61
CA GLN A 391 4.94 19.35 -13.27
C GLN A 391 6.28 20.01 -12.96
N GLU A 392 7.21 20.01 -13.92
CA GLU A 392 8.52 20.67 -13.80
C GLU A 392 8.37 22.19 -13.68
N ASN A 393 7.51 22.81 -14.50
CA ASN A 393 7.19 24.25 -14.39
C ASN A 393 6.52 24.63 -13.05
N LEU A 394 5.73 23.72 -12.45
CA LEU A 394 5.17 23.93 -11.11
C LEU A 394 6.23 23.75 -10.02
N ALA A 395 7.23 22.89 -10.22
CA ALA A 395 8.34 22.70 -9.30
C ALA A 395 9.30 23.90 -9.31
N SER A 396 9.74 24.36 -10.48
CA SER A 396 10.70 25.47 -10.61
C SER A 396 10.16 26.79 -10.02
N VAL A 397 8.89 27.13 -10.29
CA VAL A 397 8.25 28.32 -9.69
C VAL A 397 8.05 28.17 -8.17
N ARG A 398 8.01 26.94 -7.65
CA ARG A 398 7.95 26.68 -6.20
C ARG A 398 9.33 26.78 -5.53
N GLU A 399 10.41 26.47 -6.25
CA GLU A 399 11.79 26.63 -5.79
C GLU A 399 12.25 28.10 -5.82
N MET A 400 11.72 28.91 -6.74
CA MET A 400 11.93 30.36 -6.79
C MET A 400 11.23 31.15 -5.67
N LEU A 401 10.43 30.50 -4.82
CA LEU A 401 9.75 31.16 -3.70
C LEU A 401 10.62 31.15 -2.43
N PRO A 402 10.88 32.30 -1.79
CA PRO A 402 11.63 32.36 -0.54
C PRO A 402 11.00 31.50 0.56
N ALA A 403 11.83 30.75 1.28
CA ALA A 403 11.40 29.86 2.37
C ALA A 403 10.66 30.59 3.51
N ASP A 404 10.88 31.90 3.68
CA ASP A 404 10.33 32.74 4.74
C ASP A 404 8.82 33.04 4.63
N LEU A 405 8.16 32.69 3.51
CA LEU A 405 6.70 32.83 3.39
C LEU A 405 5.91 31.86 4.32
N GLY A 406 6.61 31.05 5.12
CA GLY A 406 6.06 30.19 6.17
C GLY A 406 6.06 30.74 7.60
N GLY A 407 6.72 31.87 7.89
CA GLY A 407 6.77 32.37 9.28
C GLY A 407 7.46 33.72 9.48
N ALA A 408 6.68 34.75 9.80
CA ALA A 408 7.22 36.04 10.26
C ALA A 408 7.79 35.92 11.69
N GLY A 409 9.05 36.33 11.92
CA GLY A 409 9.64 36.27 13.26
C GLY A 409 11.12 36.62 13.49
N GLY A 410 11.78 37.43 12.66
CA GLY A 410 13.10 38.05 12.93
C GLY A 410 14.34 37.12 12.98
N SER A 411 15.58 37.62 12.93
CA SER A 411 16.10 38.91 12.40
C SER A 411 17.64 38.93 12.38
N GLN A 412 18.22 39.39 11.26
CA GLN A 412 19.53 40.06 11.11
C GLN A 412 20.81 39.44 11.72
N GLN A 413 21.70 38.97 10.85
CA GLN A 413 23.01 39.59 10.49
C GLN A 413 23.43 38.96 9.14
N GLN A 414 23.65 39.71 8.06
CA GLN A 414 24.90 40.43 7.70
C GLN A 414 26.14 39.52 7.74
N GLN A 415 27.07 39.54 6.77
CA GLN A 415 27.19 40.24 5.47
C GLN A 415 28.41 39.61 4.75
N GLN A 416 28.31 39.28 3.47
CA GLN A 416 29.35 39.45 2.43
C GLN A 416 29.02 38.62 1.19
N GLN A 417 28.77 39.32 0.08
CA GLN A 417 28.97 38.76 -1.25
C GLN A 417 30.42 39.09 -1.65
N GLN A 418 31.15 38.09 -2.13
CA GLN A 418 32.27 38.28 -3.05
C GLN A 418 32.08 37.35 -4.24
N GLU A 419 32.15 37.93 -5.43
CA GLU A 419 32.18 37.22 -6.72
C GLU A 419 33.40 36.31 -6.81
N PHE A 420 33.22 35.09 -7.33
CA PHE A 420 34.20 34.47 -8.24
C PHE A 420 33.53 33.39 -9.09
N ASP A 421 34.09 33.19 -10.28
CA ASP A 421 33.52 32.46 -11.43
C ASP A 421 33.54 30.92 -11.36
N LEU A 422 32.66 30.32 -12.17
CA LEU A 422 32.62 28.93 -12.70
C LEU A 422 32.36 27.75 -11.72
N ASP A 423 31.38 26.89 -12.07
CA ASP A 423 31.65 25.62 -12.77
C ASP A 423 30.35 24.86 -13.16
N ASP A 424 30.18 24.55 -14.45
CA ASP A 424 29.04 23.79 -15.01
C ASP A 424 29.21 22.24 -14.86
N SER A 425 30.28 21.78 -14.20
CA SER A 425 30.63 20.35 -14.11
C SER A 425 29.69 19.49 -13.25
N ALA A 426 28.84 20.08 -12.41
CA ALA A 426 27.96 19.35 -11.49
C ALA A 426 26.92 18.46 -12.20
N VAL A 427 26.39 18.90 -13.35
CA VAL A 427 25.37 18.15 -14.11
C VAL A 427 26.04 17.09 -15.01
N ALA A 428 27.16 17.43 -15.64
CA ALA A 428 27.95 16.49 -16.45
C ALA A 428 28.53 15.33 -15.62
N SER A 429 29.00 15.61 -14.40
CA SER A 429 29.57 14.59 -13.50
C SER A 429 28.52 13.57 -13.02
N GLN A 430 27.27 13.97 -12.77
CA GLN A 430 26.18 13.01 -12.49
C GLN A 430 25.90 12.09 -13.70
N ALA A 431 25.84 12.64 -14.92
CA ALA A 431 25.64 11.85 -16.14
C ALA A 431 26.79 10.87 -16.41
N ALA A 432 28.04 11.29 -16.18
CA ALA A 432 29.22 10.43 -16.29
C ALA A 432 29.24 9.32 -15.22
N ARG A 433 28.87 9.63 -13.98
CA ARG A 433 28.74 8.66 -12.88
C ARG A 433 27.64 7.62 -13.15
N ARG A 434 26.54 8.04 -13.80
CA ARG A 434 25.45 7.17 -14.26
C ARG A 434 25.86 6.25 -15.41
N ARG A 435 26.85 6.62 -16.25
CA ARG A 435 27.44 5.73 -17.27
C ARG A 435 28.45 4.73 -16.71
N ARG A 436 29.32 5.12 -15.76
CA ARG A 436 30.30 4.19 -15.14
C ARG A 436 29.63 3.01 -14.44
N LEU A 437 28.55 3.25 -13.68
CA LEU A 437 27.77 2.20 -13.02
C LEU A 437 27.13 1.18 -13.99
N LEU A 438 26.99 1.51 -15.27
CA LEU A 438 26.51 0.58 -16.31
C LEU A 438 27.64 -0.18 -17.02
N GLN A 439 28.90 0.20 -16.82
CA GLN A 439 30.07 -0.43 -17.44
C GLN A 439 30.77 -1.42 -16.51
N ASP A 440 30.84 -1.14 -15.19
CA ASP A 440 31.49 -2.06 -14.23
C ASP A 440 30.77 -3.43 -14.13
N ASP A 441 29.45 -3.48 -14.35
CA ASP A 441 28.68 -4.74 -14.45
C ASP A 441 29.05 -5.59 -15.69
N THR A 442 29.71 -5.02 -16.70
CA THR A 442 30.13 -5.76 -17.91
C THR A 442 31.54 -6.35 -17.80
N ALA A 443 32.40 -5.79 -16.95
CA ALA A 443 33.78 -6.28 -16.77
C ALA A 443 33.86 -7.56 -15.91
N SER A 444 32.90 -7.78 -15.01
CA SER A 444 32.90 -8.93 -14.08
C SER A 444 32.37 -10.23 -14.68
N SER A 445 32.06 -10.28 -15.98
CA SER A 445 31.52 -11.46 -16.67
C SER A 445 32.45 -12.06 -17.74
N ALA A 446 33.72 -11.65 -17.77
CA ALA A 446 34.69 -12.03 -18.80
C ALA A 446 36.00 -12.65 -18.24
N SER A 447 35.93 -13.57 -17.27
CA SER A 447 37.10 -14.33 -16.80
C SER A 447 36.77 -15.62 -16.01
N SER A 448 36.27 -16.66 -16.69
CA SER A 448 36.55 -18.09 -16.36
C SER A 448 35.81 -19.07 -17.28
N ALA A 449 36.50 -19.59 -18.30
CA ALA A 449 36.06 -20.76 -19.07
C ALA A 449 37.27 -21.55 -19.59
N SER A 450 37.23 -22.89 -19.46
CA SER A 450 38.33 -23.85 -19.66
C SER A 450 39.49 -23.69 -18.65
N SER A 451 40.20 -24.73 -18.16
CA SER A 451 40.13 -26.21 -18.29
C SER A 451 40.84 -26.82 -17.03
N THR A 452 41.04 -28.13 -16.77
CA THR A 452 40.82 -29.44 -17.46
C THR A 452 40.42 -30.48 -16.38
N SER A 453 39.78 -31.60 -16.77
CA SER A 453 39.44 -32.75 -15.92
C SER A 453 40.63 -33.67 -15.57
N GLN A 454 40.75 -34.15 -14.31
CA GLN A 454 41.31 -35.49 -14.02
C GLN A 454 41.06 -36.02 -12.59
N GLN A 455 40.64 -37.29 -12.54
CA GLN A 455 40.91 -38.36 -11.56
C GLN A 455 40.40 -38.34 -10.10
N HIS A 456 39.97 -39.53 -9.69
CA HIS A 456 39.68 -39.94 -8.32
C HIS A 456 40.94 -40.02 -7.44
N GLN A 457 40.81 -39.65 -6.17
CA GLN A 457 41.34 -40.49 -5.09
C GLN A 457 40.49 -40.32 -3.84
N GLU A 458 40.28 -41.43 -3.13
CA GLU A 458 39.60 -41.47 -1.83
C GLU A 458 40.60 -41.04 -0.74
N ASP A 459 40.16 -40.26 0.24
CA ASP A 459 40.75 -40.32 1.57
C ASP A 459 39.76 -39.83 2.64
N GLY A 460 39.68 -40.56 3.75
CA GLY A 460 38.75 -40.28 4.85
C GLY A 460 39.38 -39.37 5.91
N GLY A 461 38.71 -38.27 6.26
CA GLY A 461 39.24 -37.31 7.24
C GLY A 461 38.17 -36.61 8.07
N SER A 462 38.11 -36.98 9.36
CA SER A 462 37.59 -36.22 10.52
C SER A 462 36.44 -35.21 10.30
N VAL A 463 35.21 -35.62 10.67
CA VAL A 463 34.09 -34.70 10.89
C VAL A 463 34.21 -34.08 12.30
N GLY A 464 34.66 -32.83 12.36
CA GLY A 464 34.73 -32.02 13.57
C GLY A 464 35.16 -30.58 13.27
N ASP A 465 34.65 -29.61 14.02
CA ASP A 465 35.09 -28.21 14.10
C ASP A 465 34.93 -27.25 12.90
N LEU A 466 34.39 -27.67 11.75
CA LEU A 466 34.11 -26.75 10.62
C LEU A 466 32.75 -26.04 10.68
N ASP A 467 31.78 -26.52 11.48
CA ASP A 467 30.42 -25.96 11.54
C ASP A 467 30.33 -24.71 12.45
N SER A 468 31.13 -24.65 13.51
CA SER A 468 31.14 -23.55 14.49
C SER A 468 31.61 -22.23 13.86
N ALA A 469 32.71 -22.25 13.11
CA ALA A 469 33.25 -21.07 12.43
C ALA A 469 32.29 -20.50 11.37
N GLN A 470 31.55 -21.36 10.66
CA GLN A 470 30.52 -20.93 9.69
C GLN A 470 29.26 -20.41 10.38
N ALA A 471 28.91 -20.93 11.57
CA ALA A 471 27.84 -20.39 12.40
C ALA A 471 28.21 -19.00 12.98
N GLU A 472 29.44 -18.81 13.44
CA GLU A 472 29.92 -17.53 13.97
C GLU A 472 30.03 -16.45 12.88
N ASP A 473 30.53 -16.75 11.68
CA ASP A 473 30.54 -15.77 10.57
C ASP A 473 29.11 -15.40 10.13
N ARG A 474 28.16 -16.36 10.14
CA ARG A 474 26.74 -16.09 9.87
C ARG A 474 26.08 -15.24 10.97
N ALA A 475 26.34 -15.52 12.24
CA ALA A 475 25.89 -14.68 13.35
C ALA A 475 26.53 -13.28 13.29
N GLY A 476 27.80 -13.19 12.87
CA GLY A 476 28.50 -11.93 12.58
C GLY A 476 27.87 -11.15 11.42
N GLN A 477 27.44 -11.83 10.36
CA GLN A 477 26.68 -11.24 9.25
C GLN A 477 25.26 -10.81 9.70
N MET A 478 24.60 -11.55 10.59
CA MET A 478 23.31 -11.18 11.15
C MET A 478 23.43 -9.93 12.05
N ARG A 479 24.43 -9.88 12.94
CA ARG A 479 24.74 -8.66 13.71
C ARG A 479 25.02 -7.47 12.78
N LYS A 480 25.70 -7.68 11.66
CA LYS A 480 25.91 -6.66 10.59
C LYS A 480 24.65 -6.29 9.79
N LEU A 481 23.59 -7.10 9.80
CA LEU A 481 22.30 -6.80 9.17
C LEU A 481 21.36 -6.08 10.14
N ILE A 482 21.28 -6.54 11.38
CA ILE A 482 20.59 -5.84 12.48
C ILE A 482 21.22 -4.45 12.69
N SER A 483 22.55 -4.33 12.58
CA SER A 483 23.26 -3.04 12.70
C SER A 483 23.06 -2.08 11.51
N ARG A 484 22.29 -2.42 10.46
CA ARG A 484 21.97 -1.48 9.37
C ARG A 484 20.79 -0.57 9.69
N VAL A 485 19.91 -0.98 10.59
CA VAL A 485 18.75 -0.17 10.98
C VAL A 485 18.99 0.36 12.40
N THR A 486 19.58 1.55 12.51
CA THR A 486 19.67 2.22 13.82
C THR A 486 18.41 3.05 14.06
N PHE A 487 17.73 2.81 15.17
CA PHE A 487 16.55 3.60 15.52
C PHE A 487 16.95 5.04 15.88
N PRO A 488 16.44 6.08 15.19
CA PRO A 488 16.81 7.45 15.49
C PRO A 488 16.38 7.86 16.90
N LYS A 489 17.30 8.44 17.66
CA LYS A 489 17.00 9.07 18.97
C LYS A 489 16.49 10.50 18.84
N VAL A 490 16.60 11.08 17.63
CA VAL A 490 16.21 12.44 17.32
C VAL A 490 15.20 12.50 16.19
N ASP A 491 14.36 13.53 16.18
CA ASP A 491 13.35 13.81 15.16
C ASP A 491 13.93 14.40 13.87
N ALA A 492 13.03 14.75 12.94
CA ALA A 492 13.32 15.37 11.65
C ALA A 492 14.09 16.71 11.71
N PHE A 493 14.30 17.29 12.89
CA PHE A 493 14.98 18.56 13.10
C PHE A 493 16.17 18.45 14.06
N GLY A 494 16.52 17.23 14.49
CA GLY A 494 17.65 16.95 15.38
C GLY A 494 17.33 17.06 16.88
N TYR A 495 16.06 17.22 17.27
CA TYR A 495 15.65 17.24 18.68
C TYR A 495 15.44 15.82 19.22
N GLU A 496 15.80 15.56 20.48
CA GLU A 496 15.50 14.29 21.14
C GLU A 496 13.99 14.00 21.16
N LEU A 497 13.64 12.74 20.92
CA LEU A 497 12.24 12.28 20.92
C LEU A 497 11.69 12.23 22.36
N ASP A 498 10.51 12.82 22.60
CA ASP A 498 9.71 12.57 23.82
C ASP A 498 9.11 11.15 23.73
N PRO A 499 9.64 10.14 24.45
CA PRO A 499 9.16 8.75 24.30
C PRO A 499 7.71 8.59 24.77
N LYS A 500 7.19 9.53 25.58
CA LYS A 500 5.81 9.52 26.08
C LYS A 500 4.84 10.20 25.10
N TYR A 501 5.33 10.81 24.02
CA TYR A 501 4.45 11.47 23.05
C TYR A 501 3.65 10.43 22.26
N LYS A 502 2.32 10.45 22.46
CA LYS A 502 1.34 9.53 21.83
C LYS A 502 1.52 8.05 22.19
N GLU A 503 2.43 7.72 23.10
CA GLU A 503 2.60 6.37 23.67
C GLU A 503 1.28 5.83 24.22
N ILE A 504 0.97 4.57 23.90
CA ILE A 504 -0.20 3.84 24.37
C ILE A 504 0.16 3.20 25.70
N ARG A 505 -0.13 3.92 26.79
CA ARG A 505 0.15 3.48 28.16
C ARG A 505 -0.39 2.08 28.44
N ASN A 506 0.38 1.30 29.19
CA ASN A 506 0.05 -0.07 29.61
C ASN A 506 -0.19 -1.02 28.43
N SER A 507 0.49 -0.79 27.30
CA SER A 507 0.44 -1.65 26.12
C SER A 507 1.81 -1.64 25.40
N ASN A 508 2.03 -2.60 24.51
CA ASN A 508 3.24 -2.75 23.71
C ASN A 508 2.87 -3.01 22.24
N VAL A 509 3.87 -2.95 21.35
CA VAL A 509 3.64 -3.11 19.90
C VAL A 509 3.07 -4.49 19.55
N GLY A 510 3.44 -5.54 20.28
CA GLY A 510 2.90 -6.88 20.09
C GLY A 510 1.39 -6.98 20.40
N MET A 511 0.97 -6.50 21.57
CA MET A 511 -0.43 -6.48 22.00
C MET A 511 -1.29 -5.60 21.09
N GLU A 512 -0.82 -4.38 20.77
CA GLU A 512 -1.59 -3.50 19.88
C GLU A 512 -1.63 -4.03 18.44
N PHE A 513 -0.59 -4.68 17.93
CA PHE A 513 -0.66 -5.35 16.61
C PHE A 513 -1.79 -6.38 16.57
N VAL A 514 -1.84 -7.30 17.55
CA VAL A 514 -2.85 -8.37 17.63
C VAL A 514 -4.26 -7.78 17.77
N ARG A 515 -4.42 -6.77 18.63
CA ARG A 515 -5.68 -6.03 18.81
C ARG A 515 -6.14 -5.33 17.53
N CYS A 516 -5.22 -4.64 16.85
CA CYS A 516 -5.49 -3.89 15.64
C CYS A 516 -5.79 -4.82 14.45
N ALA A 517 -5.06 -5.92 14.31
CA ALA A 517 -5.25 -6.92 13.26
C ALA A 517 -6.64 -7.59 13.36
N ASN A 518 -7.00 -8.08 14.56
CA ASN A 518 -8.32 -8.65 14.82
C ASN A 518 -9.45 -7.65 14.54
N ALA A 519 -9.34 -6.43 15.08
CA ALA A 519 -10.33 -5.39 14.83
C ALA A 519 -10.38 -4.94 13.35
N ALA A 520 -9.27 -5.04 12.60
CA ALA A 520 -9.24 -4.77 11.16
C ALA A 520 -9.97 -5.87 10.37
N GLN A 521 -9.83 -7.13 10.78
CA GLN A 521 -10.54 -8.28 10.21
C GLN A 521 -12.05 -8.19 10.48
N GLU A 522 -12.48 -7.95 11.73
CA GLU A 522 -13.88 -7.69 12.11
C GLU A 522 -14.50 -6.57 11.23
N ARG A 523 -13.83 -5.42 11.16
CA ARG A 523 -14.26 -4.27 10.33
C ARG A 523 -14.25 -4.60 8.84
N SER A 524 -13.41 -5.51 8.35
CA SER A 524 -13.42 -5.92 6.94
C SER A 524 -14.63 -6.79 6.64
N THR A 525 -14.94 -7.77 7.49
CA THR A 525 -16.09 -8.66 7.34
C THR A 525 -17.41 -7.89 7.36
N SER A 526 -17.61 -7.00 8.34
CA SER A 526 -18.81 -6.15 8.42
C SER A 526 -18.98 -5.25 7.19
N ARG A 527 -17.92 -4.56 6.75
CA ARG A 527 -17.96 -3.70 5.55
C ARG A 527 -18.21 -4.49 4.28
N ARG A 528 -17.70 -5.72 4.15
CA ARG A 528 -17.95 -6.59 3.01
C ARG A 528 -19.44 -6.91 2.88
N GLY A 529 -20.08 -7.38 3.96
CA GLY A 529 -21.51 -7.66 3.97
C GLY A 529 -22.36 -6.43 3.58
N GLN A 530 -22.07 -5.26 4.15
CA GLN A 530 -22.76 -4.02 3.79
C GLN A 530 -22.53 -3.60 2.32
N SER A 531 -21.35 -3.87 1.76
CA SER A 531 -21.01 -3.49 0.38
C SER A 531 -21.67 -4.41 -0.64
N LEU A 532 -21.63 -5.73 -0.40
CA LEU A 532 -22.18 -6.74 -1.30
C LEU A 532 -23.71 -6.86 -1.20
N SER A 533 -24.35 -6.25 -0.19
CA SER A 533 -25.82 -6.32 0.00
C SER A 533 -26.67 -5.77 -1.16
N VAL A 534 -26.07 -5.14 -2.18
CA VAL A 534 -26.74 -4.69 -3.41
C VAL A 534 -26.53 -5.63 -4.59
N LEU A 535 -25.60 -6.59 -4.48
CA LEU A 535 -25.36 -7.63 -5.48
C LEU A 535 -26.28 -8.82 -5.17
N SER A 536 -27.55 -8.67 -5.54
CA SER A 536 -28.55 -9.71 -5.46
C SER A 536 -29.34 -9.85 -6.76
N THR A 537 -29.74 -11.07 -7.09
CA THR A 537 -30.54 -11.43 -8.27
C THR A 537 -32.04 -11.15 -8.06
N ALA A 538 -32.84 -11.30 -9.12
CA ALA A 538 -34.30 -11.18 -9.07
C ALA A 538 -34.93 -12.14 -8.04
N ASP A 539 -34.45 -13.37 -7.92
CA ASP A 539 -34.87 -14.40 -6.96
C ASP A 539 -34.31 -14.23 -5.54
N GLY A 540 -33.38 -13.28 -5.32
CA GLY A 540 -32.95 -12.85 -3.99
C GLY A 540 -31.68 -13.50 -3.44
N ARG A 541 -31.06 -14.43 -4.19
CA ARG A 541 -29.69 -14.89 -3.92
C ARG A 541 -28.71 -13.73 -3.98
N LYS A 542 -27.58 -13.85 -3.24
CA LYS A 542 -26.62 -12.76 -2.99
C LYS A 542 -25.18 -13.23 -3.20
N VAL A 543 -24.30 -12.33 -3.63
CA VAL A 543 -22.86 -12.60 -3.74
C VAL A 543 -22.22 -12.68 -2.34
N VAL A 544 -21.72 -13.87 -1.96
CA VAL A 544 -21.08 -14.11 -0.65
C VAL A 544 -19.67 -14.69 -0.82
N PHE A 545 -18.65 -13.85 -0.71
CA PHE A 545 -17.24 -14.29 -0.73
C PHE A 545 -16.80 -14.87 0.62
N SER A 546 -16.78 -16.21 0.71
CA SER A 546 -16.37 -16.98 1.90
C SER A 546 -15.22 -17.96 1.62
N LYS A 547 -14.58 -18.51 2.68
CA LYS A 547 -13.62 -19.62 2.55
C LYS A 547 -14.28 -20.88 1.97
N ALA A 548 -15.55 -21.12 2.28
CA ALA A 548 -16.32 -22.23 1.73
C ALA A 548 -16.55 -22.05 0.22
N ALA A 549 -16.92 -20.84 -0.22
CA ALA A 549 -17.05 -20.51 -1.63
C ALA A 549 -15.73 -20.71 -2.41
N ARG A 550 -14.59 -20.32 -1.84
CA ARG A 550 -13.28 -20.56 -2.49
C ARG A 550 -12.98 -22.03 -2.77
N LYS A 551 -13.46 -22.96 -1.92
CA LYS A 551 -13.30 -24.41 -2.13
C LYS A 551 -14.16 -24.95 -3.28
N ARG A 552 -15.17 -24.19 -3.74
CA ARG A 552 -16.05 -24.55 -4.86
C ARG A 552 -15.53 -24.05 -6.21
N ILE A 553 -14.49 -23.20 -6.23
CA ILE A 553 -13.88 -22.73 -7.49
C ILE A 553 -13.32 -23.95 -8.25
N PRO A 554 -13.67 -24.14 -9.54
CA PRO A 554 -13.16 -25.26 -10.32
C PRO A 554 -11.63 -25.28 -10.40
N LYS A 555 -11.05 -26.48 -10.35
CA LYS A 555 -9.59 -26.67 -10.27
C LYS A 555 -8.88 -26.04 -11.46
N GLU A 556 -9.46 -26.13 -12.66
CA GLU A 556 -8.96 -25.55 -13.89
C GLU A 556 -8.89 -24.01 -13.84
N VAL A 557 -9.75 -23.34 -13.07
CA VAL A 557 -9.68 -21.87 -12.87
C VAL A 557 -8.54 -21.51 -11.91
N ILE A 558 -8.31 -22.33 -10.87
CA ILE A 558 -7.16 -22.18 -9.96
C ILE A 558 -5.85 -22.42 -10.71
N ASP A 559 -5.78 -23.48 -11.51
CA ASP A 559 -4.59 -23.84 -12.29
C ASP A 559 -4.33 -22.80 -13.41
N LEU A 560 -5.37 -22.21 -14.02
CA LEU A 560 -5.27 -21.06 -14.93
C LEU A 560 -4.67 -19.82 -14.24
N ILE A 561 -5.18 -19.44 -13.07
CA ILE A 561 -4.64 -18.29 -12.32
C ILE A 561 -3.16 -18.55 -11.96
N ARG A 562 -2.82 -19.79 -11.61
CA ARG A 562 -1.44 -20.20 -11.30
C ARG A 562 -0.55 -20.18 -12.54
N SER A 563 -1.02 -20.61 -13.71
CA SER A 563 -0.24 -20.65 -14.96
C SER A 563 0.17 -19.25 -15.45
N TYR A 564 -0.62 -18.21 -15.17
CA TYR A 564 -0.24 -16.82 -15.43
C TYR A 564 0.70 -16.21 -14.38
N ASN A 565 0.89 -16.84 -13.21
CA ASN A 565 1.72 -16.35 -12.11
C ASN A 565 3.05 -17.13 -11.98
N THR A 566 3.74 -17.33 -13.11
CA THR A 566 5.01 -18.07 -13.22
C THR A 566 6.17 -17.44 -12.45
N MET A 567 6.20 -16.11 -12.27
CA MET A 567 7.23 -15.43 -11.48
C MET A 567 6.86 -15.35 -10.00
N ASP A 568 5.59 -15.07 -9.69
CA ASP A 568 5.15 -14.85 -8.31
C ASP A 568 5.14 -16.13 -7.47
N THR A 569 4.90 -17.30 -8.09
CA THR A 569 4.93 -18.59 -7.40
C THR A 569 6.32 -18.88 -6.79
N PRO A 570 7.43 -18.91 -7.57
CA PRO A 570 8.77 -19.09 -7.01
C PRO A 570 9.24 -17.90 -6.14
N LEU A 571 8.75 -16.67 -6.38
CA LEU A 571 9.09 -15.53 -5.53
C LEU A 571 8.44 -15.65 -4.13
N HIS A 572 7.20 -16.14 -4.04
CA HIS A 572 6.53 -16.43 -2.76
C HIS A 572 7.16 -17.61 -2.02
N GLN A 573 7.53 -18.68 -2.73
CA GLN A 573 8.28 -19.80 -2.16
C GLN A 573 9.62 -19.34 -1.56
N LEU A 574 10.37 -18.49 -2.29
CA LEU A 574 11.57 -17.86 -1.75
C LEU A 574 11.25 -17.03 -0.50
N GLY A 575 10.18 -16.23 -0.52
CA GLY A 575 9.72 -15.44 0.63
C GLY A 575 9.43 -16.28 1.87
N LEU A 576 8.79 -17.45 1.71
CA LEU A 576 8.59 -18.41 2.81
C LEU A 576 9.93 -18.92 3.35
N SER A 577 10.84 -19.38 2.47
CA SER A 577 12.15 -19.89 2.90
C SER A 577 13.04 -18.83 3.59
N LEU A 578 12.95 -17.56 3.17
CA LEU A 578 13.64 -16.44 3.80
C LEU A 578 13.05 -16.11 5.17
N LEU A 579 11.72 -16.19 5.32
CA LEU A 579 11.06 -16.01 6.61
C LEU A 579 11.43 -17.14 7.59
N ASP A 580 11.40 -18.40 7.14
CA ASP A 580 11.81 -19.56 7.96
C ASP A 580 13.26 -19.44 8.42
N LYS A 581 14.17 -19.18 7.48
CA LYS A 581 15.58 -18.94 7.79
C LYS A 581 15.74 -17.80 8.79
N ARG A 582 15.07 -16.66 8.58
CA ARG A 582 15.17 -15.50 9.46
C ARG A 582 14.64 -15.80 10.87
N ILE A 583 13.52 -16.50 10.99
CA ILE A 583 12.96 -16.89 12.30
C ILE A 583 13.91 -17.86 13.01
N ALA A 584 14.49 -18.83 12.30
CA ALA A 584 15.46 -19.76 12.88
C ALA A 584 16.71 -19.04 13.39
N GLU A 585 17.27 -18.11 12.62
CA GLU A 585 18.40 -17.27 13.01
C GLU A 585 18.05 -16.42 14.26
N GLN A 586 16.90 -15.73 14.24
CA GLN A 586 16.46 -14.91 15.38
C GLN A 586 16.13 -15.72 16.63
N LYS A 587 15.70 -16.98 16.51
CA LYS A 587 15.52 -17.91 17.64
C LYS A 587 16.86 -18.39 18.20
N ALA A 588 17.85 -18.67 17.34
CA ALA A 588 19.20 -19.02 17.78
C ALA A 588 19.87 -17.87 18.54
N ASP A 589 19.69 -16.63 18.09
CA ASP A 589 20.16 -15.41 18.76
C ASP A 589 19.32 -15.01 20.01
N GLN A 590 18.27 -15.77 20.37
CA GLN A 590 17.33 -15.48 21.47
C GLN A 590 16.61 -14.12 21.35
N LEU A 591 16.42 -13.63 20.12
CA LEU A 591 15.74 -12.35 19.84
C LEU A 591 14.28 -12.50 19.40
N TYR A 592 13.87 -13.69 18.95
CA TYR A 592 12.51 -13.95 18.49
C TYR A 592 11.57 -14.32 19.64
N GLU A 593 10.49 -13.56 19.77
CA GLU A 593 9.36 -13.87 20.66
C GLU A 593 8.06 -13.95 19.85
N ASP A 594 7.19 -14.90 20.19
CA ASP A 594 5.87 -14.98 19.58
C ASP A 594 4.98 -13.83 20.03
N LEU A 595 4.12 -13.35 19.14
CA LEU A 595 3.15 -12.30 19.48
C LEU A 595 2.16 -12.79 20.55
N PRO A 596 1.75 -11.92 21.49
CA PRO A 596 0.86 -12.31 22.57
C PRO A 596 -0.47 -12.84 22.04
N GLN A 597 -0.97 -13.93 22.61
CA GLN A 597 -2.26 -14.47 22.19
C GLN A 597 -3.38 -13.46 22.42
N ALA A 598 -4.30 -13.39 21.45
CA ALA A 598 -5.48 -12.55 21.57
C ALA A 598 -6.32 -13.00 22.78
N GLN A 599 -6.36 -12.18 23.84
CA GLN A 599 -7.25 -12.44 24.97
C GLN A 599 -8.68 -12.56 24.46
N ALA A 600 -9.29 -13.73 24.64
CA ALA A 600 -10.69 -13.95 24.30
C ALA A 600 -11.52 -12.89 25.03
N ARG A 601 -12.27 -12.08 24.28
CA ARG A 601 -13.16 -11.07 24.89
C ARG A 601 -14.12 -11.80 25.81
N ARG A 602 -14.00 -11.60 27.13
CA ARG A 602 -15.04 -11.99 28.08
C ARG A 602 -16.34 -11.33 27.63
N SER A 603 -17.27 -12.15 27.13
CA SER A 603 -18.60 -11.73 26.72
C SER A 603 -19.29 -11.09 27.91
N HIS A 604 -19.27 -9.76 27.96
CA HIS A 604 -20.20 -9.05 28.84
C HIS A 604 -21.60 -9.35 28.33
N PRO A 605 -22.50 -9.93 29.16
CA PRO A 605 -23.88 -10.13 28.74
C PRO A 605 -24.45 -8.76 28.39
N ARG A 606 -25.15 -8.69 27.25
CA ARG A 606 -25.96 -7.52 26.94
C ARG A 606 -26.97 -7.38 28.08
N GLN A 607 -26.94 -6.24 28.78
CA GLN A 607 -28.09 -5.88 29.60
C GLN A 607 -29.22 -5.54 28.64
N ASP A 608 -30.22 -6.41 28.59
CA ASP A 608 -31.45 -6.15 27.87
C ASP A 608 -32.12 -4.91 28.47
N THR A 609 -32.23 -3.85 27.66
CA THR A 609 -33.00 -2.68 28.02
C THR A 609 -34.47 -3.06 28.11
N GLN A 610 -34.96 -3.26 29.33
CA GLN A 610 -36.38 -3.47 29.60
C GLN A 610 -37.22 -2.38 28.94
N VAL A 611 -38.16 -2.82 28.11
CA VAL A 611 -39.26 -1.97 27.62
C VAL A 611 -40.13 -1.60 28.82
N LYS A 612 -40.04 -0.35 29.28
CA LYS A 612 -41.02 0.19 30.22
C LYS A 612 -42.32 0.49 29.49
N ALA A 613 -43.28 -0.41 29.61
CA ALA A 613 -44.68 -0.06 29.57
C ALA A 613 -45.15 0.22 31.00
N ASP A 614 -45.55 1.46 31.32
CA ASP A 614 -46.91 1.64 31.84
C ASP A 614 -47.40 3.10 31.78
N LYS A 615 -48.73 3.20 31.84
CA LYS A 615 -49.65 4.34 31.77
C LYS A 615 -49.24 5.62 32.50
N SER A 616 -49.67 6.76 31.92
CA SER A 616 -50.29 7.85 32.69
C SER A 616 -51.45 8.45 31.89
N SER A 617 -52.63 8.50 32.51
CA SER A 617 -53.91 8.97 31.95
C SER A 617 -54.27 10.38 32.40
N GLY A 618 -54.83 11.20 31.49
CA GLY A 618 -55.38 12.54 31.76
C GLY A 618 -54.32 13.63 31.96
N GLY A 619 -54.57 14.90 31.63
CA GLY A 619 -55.74 15.55 31.02
C GLY A 619 -55.55 17.08 31.07
N ASP A 620 -56.22 17.83 30.18
CA ASP A 620 -56.35 19.31 30.17
C ASP A 620 -55.02 20.12 30.00
N GLU A 621 -54.97 21.35 29.47
CA GLU A 621 -55.91 22.20 28.73
C GLU A 621 -55.11 23.26 27.91
N LEU A 622 -55.77 23.94 26.96
CA LEU A 622 -55.51 25.34 26.52
C LEU A 622 -54.06 25.82 26.19
N ARG A 623 -53.67 25.82 24.91
CA ARG A 623 -53.78 27.00 23.99
C ARG A 623 -53.17 26.77 22.61
#